data_AF-A0A2S6A457-F1
#
_entry.id   AF-A0A2S6A457-F1
#
_cell.length_a   1.000
_cell.length_b   1.000
_cell.length_c   1.000
_cell.angle_alpha   90.00
_cell.angle_beta   90.00
_cell.angle_gamma   90.00
#
_symmetry.space_group_name_H-M   'P 1'
#
loop_
_entity.id
_entity.type
_entity.pdbx_description
1 polymer ?
#
loop_
_entity_poly.entity_id
_entity_poly.type
_entity_poly.pdbx_seq_one_letter_code
_entity_poly.pdbx_strand_id
1 'polypeptide(L)'
;MFDSPAPVSTPVVDGMRAGGSWNPLWDQLYEWDPEWTERFMAMNATPIARHIFPPEFVELLSIAIDASCTHMYAPGVRRHIRAALDLGVPPEQILTVLQMVSVLGIHACNLGIPILAEELGEPRPDR
;
A
#
# COMPACT_ATOMS: atom_id res chain seq x y z
N MET A 1 -1.25 38.40 19.35
CA MET A 1 -0.11 37.90 18.55
C MET A 1 0.05 36.45 18.97
N PHE A 2 -0.51 35.52 18.21
CA PHE A 2 -0.28 34.09 18.48
C PHE A 2 1.13 33.79 17.98
N ASP A 3 2.00 33.37 18.89
CA ASP A 3 3.33 32.91 18.55
C ASP A 3 3.21 31.81 17.50
N SER A 4 3.96 31.91 16.41
CA SER A 4 4.07 30.77 15.49
C SER A 4 4.77 29.66 16.26
N PRO A 5 4.21 28.44 16.29
CA PRO A 5 4.85 27.32 16.96
C PRO A 5 6.26 27.11 16.40
N ALA A 6 7.18 26.69 17.25
CA ALA A 6 8.53 26.33 16.83
C ALA A 6 8.47 25.30 15.68
N PRO A 7 9.40 25.35 14.71
CA PRO A 7 9.39 24.41 13.59
C PRO A 7 9.43 22.96 14.10
N VAL A 8 8.49 22.15 13.60
CA VAL A 8 8.36 20.74 13.94
C VAL A 8 9.52 19.96 13.31
N SER A 9 10.19 19.10 14.07
CA SER A 9 11.25 18.23 13.56
C SER A 9 10.65 17.06 12.78
N THR A 10 11.01 16.91 11.49
CA THR A 10 10.43 15.89 10.59
C THR A 10 11.50 15.07 9.84
N PRO A 11 12.40 14.38 10.56
CA PRO A 11 13.54 13.68 9.94
C PRO A 11 13.14 12.57 8.95
N VAL A 12 12.01 11.88 9.15
CA VAL A 12 11.54 10.86 8.20
C VAL A 12 11.04 11.51 6.93
N VAL A 13 10.20 12.54 7.02
CA VAL A 13 9.74 13.29 5.83
C VAL A 13 10.92 13.87 5.06
N ASP A 14 11.88 14.48 5.76
CA ASP A 14 13.07 15.07 5.15
C ASP A 14 13.91 14.00 4.43
N GLY A 15 14.07 12.83 5.06
CA GLY A 15 14.72 11.67 4.46
C GLY A 15 14.00 11.16 3.21
N MET A 16 12.67 11.09 3.22
CA MET A 16 11.87 10.69 2.05
C MET A 16 12.00 11.68 0.89
N ARG A 17 12.03 12.99 1.18
CA ARG A 17 12.26 14.04 0.17
C ARG A 17 13.65 13.92 -0.43
N ALA A 18 14.68 13.79 0.40
CA ALA A 18 16.06 13.63 -0.06
C ALA A 18 16.27 12.33 -0.86
N GLY A 19 15.59 11.26 -0.47
CA GLY A 19 15.63 9.95 -1.14
C GLY A 19 14.70 9.82 -2.36
N GLY A 20 13.93 10.85 -2.69
CA GLY A 20 13.01 10.85 -3.85
C GLY A 20 11.77 9.96 -3.68
N SER A 21 11.51 9.42 -2.49
CA SER A 21 10.33 8.59 -2.19
C SER A 21 9.12 9.40 -1.75
N TRP A 22 9.29 10.72 -1.52
CA TRP A 22 8.20 11.64 -1.23
C TRP A 22 7.26 11.81 -2.44
N ASN A 23 5.97 11.57 -2.22
CA ASN A 23 4.94 11.79 -3.22
C ASN A 23 4.36 13.21 -3.05
N PRO A 24 4.31 14.06 -4.10
CA PRO A 24 3.68 15.38 -4.04
C PRO A 24 2.22 15.37 -3.56
N LEU A 25 1.52 14.24 -3.69
CA LEU A 25 0.17 14.08 -3.13
C LEU A 25 0.13 14.17 -1.59
N TRP A 26 1.29 14.12 -0.92
CA TRP A 26 1.42 14.25 0.54
C TRP A 26 1.78 15.68 0.99
N ASP A 27 2.02 16.62 0.07
CA ASP A 27 2.38 18.00 0.42
C ASP A 27 1.30 18.66 1.28
N GLN A 28 0.04 18.48 0.91
CA GLN A 28 -1.11 19.02 1.65
C GLN A 28 -1.24 18.44 3.07
N LEU A 29 -0.91 17.16 3.26
CA LEU A 29 -0.89 16.55 4.60
C LEU A 29 0.16 17.21 5.48
N TYR A 30 1.37 17.42 4.92
CA TYR A 30 2.47 18.06 5.63
C TYR A 30 2.18 19.54 5.94
N GLU A 31 1.59 20.27 5.00
CA GLU A 31 1.20 21.68 5.20
C GLU A 31 0.14 21.84 6.30
N TRP A 32 -0.79 20.88 6.42
CA TRP A 32 -1.86 20.92 7.42
C TRP A 32 -1.40 20.48 8.80
N ASP A 33 -0.62 19.40 8.88
CA ASP A 33 -0.13 18.86 10.16
C ASP A 33 1.22 18.14 9.95
N PRO A 34 2.35 18.87 10.10
CA PRO A 34 3.67 18.29 9.91
C PRO A 34 4.02 17.27 11.01
N GLU A 35 3.51 17.44 12.23
CA GLU A 35 3.77 16.51 13.35
C GLU A 35 3.08 15.18 13.12
N TRP A 36 1.79 15.21 12.74
CA TRP A 36 1.07 14.00 12.40
C TRP A 36 1.65 13.33 11.16
N THR A 37 2.00 14.10 10.13
CA THR A 37 2.57 13.57 8.88
C THR A 37 3.88 12.85 9.15
N GLU A 38 4.78 13.42 9.96
CA GLU A 38 6.02 12.76 10.38
C GLU A 38 5.75 11.42 11.08
N ARG A 39 4.81 11.39 12.03
CA ARG A 39 4.48 10.16 12.77
C ARG A 39 3.86 9.10 11.86
N PHE A 40 2.98 9.51 10.95
CA PHE A 40 2.35 8.61 9.98
C PHE A 40 3.39 8.02 9.01
N MET A 41 4.30 8.86 8.50
CA MET A 41 5.37 8.41 7.61
C MET A 41 6.39 7.54 8.35
N ALA A 42 6.73 7.85 9.61
CA ALA A 42 7.59 7.01 10.44
C ALA A 42 7.00 5.62 10.66
N MET A 43 5.69 5.54 10.93
CA MET A 43 4.98 4.26 11.04
C MET A 43 5.08 3.45 9.74
N ASN A 44 4.87 4.10 8.58
CA ASN A 44 4.94 3.45 7.27
C ASN A 44 6.37 3.03 6.88
N ALA A 45 7.37 3.87 7.17
CA ALA A 45 8.76 3.62 6.82
C ALA A 45 9.40 2.54 7.71
N THR A 46 8.92 2.33 8.94
CA THR A 46 9.54 1.42 9.93
C THR A 46 9.71 -0.01 9.41
N PRO A 47 8.69 -0.67 8.82
CA PRO A 47 8.85 -2.03 8.26
C PRO A 47 9.92 -2.11 7.17
N ILE A 48 10.04 -1.08 6.34
CA ILE A 48 10.98 -1.03 5.20
C ILE A 48 12.40 -0.77 5.71
N ALA A 49 12.57 0.21 6.60
CA ALA A 49 13.86 0.61 7.16
C ALA A 49 14.55 -0.48 8.00
N ARG A 50 13.81 -1.50 8.42
CA ARG A 50 14.39 -2.68 9.11
C ARG A 50 15.10 -3.64 8.16
N HIS A 51 14.93 -3.49 6.85
CA HIS A 51 15.58 -4.31 5.82
C HIS A 51 15.41 -5.82 6.03
N ILE A 52 14.27 -6.24 6.60
CA ILE A 52 13.95 -7.66 6.79
C ILE A 52 13.64 -8.33 5.46
N PHE A 53 12.93 -7.62 4.58
CA PHE A 53 12.69 -8.06 3.20
C PHE A 53 13.63 -7.33 2.22
N PRO A 54 14.02 -7.99 1.12
CA PRO A 54 14.68 -7.34 0.00
C PRO A 54 13.81 -6.21 -0.56
N PRO A 55 14.41 -5.09 -1.02
CA PRO A 55 13.67 -3.94 -1.54
C PRO A 55 12.77 -4.31 -2.73
N GLU A 56 13.20 -5.23 -3.59
CA GLU A 56 12.42 -5.74 -4.73
C GLU A 56 11.11 -6.39 -4.27
N PHE A 57 11.18 -7.18 -3.19
CA PHE A 57 10.02 -7.85 -2.63
C PHE A 57 9.05 -6.85 -1.99
N VAL A 58 9.58 -5.81 -1.32
CA VAL A 58 8.77 -4.73 -0.76
C VAL A 58 8.00 -4.01 -1.86
N GLU A 59 8.64 -3.67 -2.98
CA GLU A 59 7.96 -2.99 -4.10
C GLU A 59 6.89 -3.90 -4.74
N LEU A 60 7.17 -5.19 -4.95
CA LEU A 60 6.17 -6.15 -5.43
C LEU A 60 4.96 -6.28 -4.47
N LEU A 61 5.21 -6.30 -3.16
CA LEU A 61 4.15 -6.32 -2.16
C LEU A 61 3.32 -5.03 -2.18
N SER A 62 3.96 -3.88 -2.31
CA SER A 62 3.27 -2.60 -2.42
C SER A 62 2.42 -2.50 -3.70
N ILE A 63 2.90 -3.02 -4.84
CA ILE A 63 2.09 -3.15 -6.07
C ILE A 63 0.84 -4.00 -5.79
N ALA A 64 0.99 -5.13 -5.09
CA ALA A 64 -0.14 -6.01 -4.79
C ALA A 64 -1.22 -5.29 -3.96
N ILE A 65 -0.80 -4.53 -2.93
CA ILE A 65 -1.71 -3.77 -2.06
C ILE A 65 -2.46 -2.72 -2.88
N ASP A 66 -1.75 -1.90 -3.64
CA ASP A 66 -2.34 -0.79 -4.40
C ASP A 66 -3.21 -1.24 -5.58
N ALA A 67 -2.85 -2.35 -6.23
CA ALA A 67 -3.56 -2.88 -7.39
C ALA A 67 -4.78 -3.75 -7.02
N SER A 68 -4.92 -4.16 -5.76
CA SER A 68 -6.05 -4.97 -5.30
C SER A 68 -7.40 -4.31 -5.62
N CYS A 69 -8.41 -5.09 -6.01
CA CYS A 69 -9.74 -4.55 -6.39
C CYS A 69 -10.48 -3.87 -5.22
N THR A 70 -10.04 -4.12 -3.99
CA THR A 70 -10.52 -3.46 -2.77
C THR A 70 -9.85 -2.11 -2.50
N HIS A 71 -8.78 -1.77 -3.21
CA HIS A 71 -8.03 -0.52 -3.01
C HIS A 71 -7.93 0.33 -4.29
N MET A 72 -7.43 -0.24 -5.40
CA MET A 72 -7.29 0.40 -6.71
C MET A 72 -6.63 1.79 -6.68
N TYR A 73 -5.56 1.95 -5.88
CA TYR A 73 -4.85 3.21 -5.77
C TYR A 73 -3.84 3.41 -6.92
N ALA A 74 -4.34 3.88 -8.05
CA ALA A 74 -3.56 4.03 -9.29
C ALA A 74 -2.25 4.84 -9.15
N PRO A 75 -2.16 5.94 -8.37
CA PRO A 75 -0.90 6.65 -8.18
C PRO A 75 0.19 5.78 -7.53
N GLY A 76 -0.19 4.98 -6.53
CA GLY A 76 0.73 4.09 -5.83
C GLY A 76 1.19 2.94 -6.72
N VAL A 77 0.28 2.29 -7.46
CA VAL A 77 0.63 1.28 -8.47
C VAL A 77 1.70 1.79 -9.43
N ARG A 78 1.53 3.01 -9.98
CA ARG A 78 2.51 3.59 -10.91
C ARG A 78 3.85 3.86 -10.25
N ARG A 79 3.86 4.36 -9.01
CA ARG A 79 5.07 4.66 -8.25
C ARG A 79 5.87 3.38 -7.97
N HIS A 80 5.20 2.35 -7.46
CA HIS A 80 5.84 1.11 -7.07
C HIS A 80 6.28 0.26 -8.27
N ILE A 81 5.53 0.26 -9.38
CA ILE A 81 6.01 -0.35 -10.63
C ILE A 81 7.30 0.32 -11.11
N ARG A 82 7.40 1.65 -11.07
CA ARG A 82 8.62 2.35 -11.46
C ARG A 82 9.80 1.99 -10.55
N ALA A 83 9.60 2.04 -9.24
CA ALA A 83 10.63 1.69 -8.26
C ALA A 83 11.10 0.23 -8.41
N ALA A 84 10.19 -0.71 -8.64
CA ALA A 84 10.53 -2.11 -8.91
C ALA A 84 11.41 -2.25 -10.17
N LEU A 85 11.06 -1.55 -11.26
CA LEU A 85 11.85 -1.56 -12.50
C LEU A 85 13.23 -0.93 -12.30
N ASP A 86 13.33 0.16 -11.53
CA ASP A 86 14.60 0.80 -11.20
C ASP A 86 15.52 -0.11 -10.35
N LEU A 87 14.93 -1.00 -9.55
CA LEU A 87 15.63 -2.07 -8.81
C LEU A 87 15.98 -3.30 -9.67
N GLY A 88 15.60 -3.31 -10.95
CA GLY A 88 15.88 -4.42 -11.88
C GLY A 88 14.89 -5.59 -11.78
N VAL A 89 13.72 -5.39 -11.18
CA VAL A 89 12.65 -6.40 -11.16
C VAL A 89 12.16 -6.64 -12.59
N PRO A 90 12.13 -7.89 -13.07
CA PRO A 90 11.69 -8.19 -14.43
C PRO A 90 10.17 -7.94 -14.58
N PRO A 91 9.70 -7.41 -15.71
CA PRO A 91 8.27 -7.15 -15.94
C PRO A 91 7.36 -8.35 -15.71
N GLU A 92 7.86 -9.57 -15.92
CA GLU A 92 7.15 -10.83 -15.70
C GLU A 92 6.76 -11.03 -14.23
N GLN A 93 7.61 -10.62 -13.28
CA GLN A 93 7.28 -10.68 -11.85
C GLN A 93 6.17 -9.68 -11.49
N ILE A 94 6.21 -8.47 -12.05
CA ILE A 94 5.16 -7.46 -11.87
C ILE A 94 3.83 -7.97 -12.44
N LEU A 95 3.85 -8.51 -13.66
CA LEU A 95 2.66 -9.09 -14.29
C LEU A 95 2.09 -10.25 -13.46
N THR A 96 2.96 -11.10 -12.90
CA THR A 96 2.56 -12.19 -12.01
C THR A 96 1.84 -11.66 -10.77
N VAL A 97 2.34 -10.59 -10.13
CA VAL A 97 1.64 -9.96 -9.00
C VAL A 97 0.25 -9.46 -9.40
N LEU A 98 0.11 -8.80 -10.55
CA LEU A 98 -1.18 -8.31 -11.04
C LEU A 98 -2.18 -9.45 -11.29
N GLN A 99 -1.71 -10.56 -11.86
CA GLN A 99 -2.52 -11.77 -12.03
C GLN A 99 -2.95 -12.34 -10.68
N MET A 100 -2.05 -12.43 -9.69
CA MET A 100 -2.37 -12.92 -8.36
C MET A 100 -3.43 -12.07 -7.66
N VAL A 101 -3.38 -10.74 -7.77
CA VAL A 101 -4.41 -9.90 -7.11
C VAL A 101 -5.74 -9.85 -7.86
N SER A 102 -5.78 -10.25 -9.14
CA SER A 102 -7.04 -10.34 -9.89
C SER A 102 -7.99 -11.42 -9.35
N VAL A 103 -7.46 -12.44 -8.67
CA VAL A 103 -8.29 -13.55 -8.14
C VAL A 103 -9.06 -13.18 -6.88
N LEU A 104 -8.81 -12.02 -6.25
CA LEU A 104 -9.51 -11.60 -5.02
C LEU A 104 -11.05 -11.59 -5.18
N GLY A 105 -11.56 -11.42 -6.40
CA GLY A 105 -13.00 -11.49 -6.70
C GLY A 105 -13.66 -12.81 -6.31
N ILE A 106 -12.92 -13.92 -6.23
CA ILE A 106 -13.46 -15.23 -5.82
C ILE A 106 -14.03 -15.23 -4.41
N HIS A 107 -13.60 -14.29 -3.54
CA HIS A 107 -14.13 -14.16 -2.19
C HIS A 107 -15.63 -13.84 -2.16
N ALA A 108 -16.16 -13.20 -3.22
CA ALA A 108 -17.60 -13.00 -3.36
C ALA A 108 -18.34 -14.35 -3.51
N CYS A 109 -17.79 -15.30 -4.25
CA CYS A 109 -18.35 -16.64 -4.38
C CYS A 109 -18.21 -17.45 -3.09
N ASN A 110 -17.05 -17.36 -2.41
CA ASN A 110 -16.83 -18.05 -1.13
C ASN A 110 -17.87 -17.66 -0.07
N LEU A 111 -18.35 -16.42 -0.09
CA LEU A 111 -19.43 -15.96 0.77
C LEU A 111 -20.82 -16.27 0.18
N GLY A 112 -21.02 -15.96 -1.09
CA GLY A 112 -22.34 -16.02 -1.73
C GLY A 112 -22.87 -17.43 -1.99
N ILE A 113 -22.00 -18.39 -2.31
CA ILE A 113 -22.42 -19.77 -2.59
C ILE A 113 -23.01 -20.44 -1.33
N PRO A 114 -22.35 -20.41 -0.16
CA PRO A 114 -22.95 -20.95 1.06
C PRO A 114 -24.28 -20.29 1.44
N ILE A 115 -24.38 -18.96 1.32
CA ILE A 115 -25.63 -18.23 1.59
C ILE A 115 -26.74 -18.69 0.65
N LEU A 116 -26.45 -18.80 -0.65
CA LEU A 116 -27.42 -19.29 -1.63
C LEU A 116 -27.89 -20.72 -1.31
N ALA A 117 -26.97 -21.61 -0.92
CA ALA A 117 -27.30 -22.97 -0.52
C ALA A 117 -28.23 -22.99 0.71
N GLU A 118 -27.97 -22.15 1.72
CA GLU A 118 -28.85 -22.00 2.90
C GLU A 118 -30.27 -21.54 2.49
N GLU A 119 -30.39 -20.56 1.59
CA GLU A 119 -31.69 -20.06 1.12
C GLU A 119 -32.46 -21.08 0.26
N LEU A 120 -31.75 -21.97 -0.44
CA LEU A 120 -32.34 -23.09 -1.18
C LEU A 120 -32.73 -24.27 -0.26
N GLY A 121 -32.42 -24.19 1.04
CA GLY A 121 -32.69 -25.25 2.00
C GLY A 121 -31.72 -26.43 1.90
N GLU A 122 -30.54 -26.24 1.30
CA GLU A 122 -29.52 -27.28 1.25
C GLU A 122 -28.87 -27.50 2.63
N PRO A 123 -28.55 -28.75 3.00
CA PRO A 123 -27.84 -29.02 4.24
C PRO A 123 -26.47 -28.36 4.23
N ARG A 124 -26.10 -27.74 5.35
CA ARG A 124 -24.77 -27.17 5.54
C ARG A 124 -23.73 -28.30 5.51
N PRO A 125 -22.63 -28.17 4.74
CA PRO A 125 -21.62 -29.22 4.66
C PRO A 125 -20.88 -29.49 5.98
N ASP A 126 -21.07 -28.64 6.99
CA ASP A 126 -20.44 -28.68 8.33
C ASP A 126 -21.43 -28.94 9.49
N ARG A 127 -22.68 -29.36 9.21
CA ARG A 127 -23.67 -29.76 10.24
C ARG A 127 -24.28 -31.13 9.99
#